data_AF-A0A060ZSM1-F1
#
_entry.id   AF-A0A060ZSM1-F1
#
_cell.length_a   1.000
_cell.length_b   1.000
_cell.length_c   1.000
_cell.angle_alpha   90.00
_cell.angle_beta   90.00
_cell.angle_gamma   90.00
#
_symmetry.space_group_name_H-M   'P 1'
#
loop_
_entity.id
_entity.type
_entity.pdbx_description
1 polymer ?
#
loop_
_entity_poly.entity_id
_entity_poly.type
_entity_poly.pdbx_seq_one_letter_code
_entity_poly.pdbx_strand_id
1 'polypeptide(L)'
;MRDESTYCHRPQRPRAPWQASAAGTAALVTVVALGGCSSSPPGLVESADKKCDTITDRFTGDLAYGKTLGSDDLTKVRKRNTLIRDLRKDVKELPQPDSAADRAALNAWLGKLDAYAKELYTMHSVIQNLKPGMELLLAVTANIVKDSAEEAGAAAKKAGLRSCAHVKRWEYLVPD
;
A
#
# COMPACT_ATOMS: atom_id res chain seq x y z
N MET A 1 23.66 -33.88 -28.26
CA MET A 1 24.93 -33.64 -27.54
C MET A 1 26.06 -33.53 -28.55
N ARG A 2 26.46 -32.31 -28.89
CA ARG A 2 27.84 -31.85 -28.99
C ARG A 2 27.81 -30.37 -29.34
N ASP A 3 28.45 -29.62 -28.48
CA ASP A 3 28.57 -28.18 -28.45
C ASP A 3 29.91 -27.74 -29.08
N GLU A 4 29.96 -26.46 -29.42
CA GLU A 4 31.14 -25.59 -29.58
C GLU A 4 32.26 -25.96 -30.57
N SER A 5 32.57 -25.04 -31.49
CA SER A 5 33.68 -24.09 -31.28
C SER A 5 34.02 -23.33 -32.58
N THR A 6 33.82 -22.01 -32.51
CA THR A 6 34.64 -20.89 -33.02
C THR A 6 35.67 -21.15 -34.14
N TYR A 7 35.63 -20.33 -35.20
CA TYR A 7 36.71 -19.43 -35.66
C TYR A 7 36.41 -18.92 -37.07
N CYS A 8 36.06 -17.63 -37.21
CA CYS A 8 36.19 -16.92 -38.48
C CYS A 8 36.71 -15.49 -38.21
N HIS A 9 38.04 -15.35 -38.32
CA HIS A 9 38.70 -14.06 -38.47
C HIS A 9 38.53 -13.56 -39.91
N ARG A 10 37.85 -12.42 -40.04
CA ARG A 10 38.00 -11.26 -40.96
C ARG A 10 38.81 -11.42 -42.27
N PRO A 11 38.35 -10.71 -43.33
CA PRO A 11 39.22 -9.71 -43.96
C PRO A 11 38.59 -8.32 -44.11
N GLN A 12 39.47 -7.37 -44.42
CA GLN A 12 39.37 -5.91 -44.30
C GLN A 12 38.43 -5.19 -45.28
N ARG A 13 37.92 -4.03 -44.79
CA ARG A 13 37.64 -2.71 -45.41
C ARG A 13 38.16 -2.43 -46.85
N PRO A 14 37.84 -1.28 -47.49
CA PRO A 14 36.66 -0.40 -47.43
C PRO A 14 36.16 0.05 -48.84
N ARG A 15 34.88 0.36 -49.02
CA ARG A 15 34.44 1.29 -50.09
C ARG A 15 33.27 2.15 -49.61
N ALA A 16 33.56 3.43 -49.40
CA ALA A 16 32.66 4.54 -49.66
C ALA A 16 33.32 5.35 -50.81
N PRO A 17 32.70 6.40 -51.39
CA PRO A 17 31.36 6.97 -51.16
C PRO A 17 30.60 7.26 -52.47
N TRP A 18 29.27 7.22 -52.51
CA TRP A 18 28.51 8.09 -53.42
C TRP A 18 27.30 8.63 -52.67
N GLN A 19 27.28 9.96 -52.59
CA GLN A 19 26.28 10.78 -51.92
C GLN A 19 24.96 10.75 -52.70
N ALA A 20 23.85 10.63 -51.97
CA ALA A 20 22.60 11.26 -52.37
C ALA A 20 21.96 11.83 -51.10
N SER A 21 21.92 13.15 -51.06
CA SER A 21 21.28 13.94 -50.03
C SER A 21 19.77 13.66 -50.00
N ALA A 22 19.27 13.22 -48.86
CA ALA A 22 17.91 13.51 -48.45
C ALA A 22 17.93 13.72 -46.93
N ALA A 23 17.76 14.99 -46.56
CA ALA A 23 17.64 15.45 -45.19
C ALA A 23 16.45 14.75 -44.51
N GLY A 24 16.72 14.18 -43.35
CA GLY A 24 15.72 13.56 -42.49
C GLY A 24 16.31 13.40 -41.10
N THR A 25 16.54 14.52 -40.42
CA THR A 25 16.87 14.55 -38.99
C THR A 25 15.68 14.03 -38.19
N ALA A 26 15.60 12.70 -38.03
CA ALA A 26 14.82 12.11 -36.95
C ALA A 26 15.70 12.14 -35.70
N ALA A 27 15.52 13.17 -34.88
CA ALA A 27 16.05 13.22 -33.53
C ALA A 27 15.46 12.03 -32.75
N LEU A 28 16.24 10.96 -32.61
CA LEU A 28 15.94 9.90 -31.65
C LEU A 28 16.13 10.51 -30.26
N VAL A 29 15.03 10.99 -29.68
CA VAL A 29 14.95 11.25 -28.25
C VAL A 29 15.02 9.89 -27.56
N THR A 30 16.23 9.51 -27.19
CA THR A 30 16.50 8.41 -26.26
C THR A 30 15.97 8.83 -24.89
N VAL A 31 14.70 8.51 -24.62
CA VAL A 31 14.18 8.57 -23.25
C VAL A 31 14.79 7.40 -22.49
N VAL A 32 15.87 7.68 -21.78
CA VAL A 32 16.38 6.81 -20.70
C VAL A 32 15.39 6.93 -19.55
N ALA A 33 14.33 6.11 -19.57
CA ALA A 33 13.43 5.95 -18.45
C ALA A 33 14.00 4.90 -17.47
N LEU A 34 15.01 5.29 -16.70
CA LEU A 34 15.29 4.64 -15.41
C LEU A 34 14.29 5.19 -14.40
N GLY A 35 13.10 4.58 -14.39
CA GLY A 35 12.02 4.92 -13.48
C GLY A 35 10.82 4.06 -13.79
N GLY A 36 10.75 2.89 -13.15
CA GLY A 36 9.63 1.97 -13.30
C GLY A 36 8.33 2.65 -12.88
N CYS A 37 7.56 3.14 -13.85
CA CYS A 37 6.19 3.57 -13.64
C CYS A 37 5.38 2.31 -13.32
N SER A 38 5.00 2.16 -12.05
CA SER A 38 3.98 1.20 -11.63
C SER A 38 2.76 1.38 -12.54
N SER A 39 2.45 0.35 -13.33
CA SER A 39 1.35 0.35 -14.29
C SER A 39 0.05 0.01 -13.55
N SER A 40 -0.27 0.81 -12.55
CA SER A 40 -1.58 0.75 -11.91
C SER A 40 -2.62 1.32 -12.88
N PRO A 41 -3.79 0.69 -13.04
CA PRO A 41 -4.88 1.24 -13.84
C PRO A 41 -5.18 2.67 -13.41
N PRO A 42 -5.47 3.57 -14.36
CA PRO A 42 -5.83 4.94 -14.01
C PRO A 42 -6.98 4.93 -13.00
N GLY A 43 -6.76 5.59 -11.86
CA GLY A 43 -7.76 5.75 -10.81
C GLY A 43 -7.71 4.77 -9.64
N LEU A 44 -6.95 3.66 -9.66
CA LEU A 44 -6.88 2.77 -8.48
C LEU A 44 -6.21 3.47 -7.30
N VAL A 45 -5.01 3.99 -7.51
CA VAL A 45 -4.22 4.65 -6.45
C VAL A 45 -4.97 5.88 -5.93
N GLU A 46 -5.47 6.72 -6.83
CA GLU A 46 -6.23 7.92 -6.47
C GLU A 46 -7.51 7.59 -5.68
N SER A 47 -8.28 6.59 -6.10
CA SER A 47 -9.51 6.19 -5.42
C SER A 47 -9.24 5.57 -4.05
N ALA A 48 -8.22 4.72 -3.94
CA ALA A 48 -7.81 4.13 -2.68
C ALA A 48 -7.29 5.19 -1.70
N ASP A 49 -6.42 6.08 -2.17
CA ASP A 49 -5.85 7.15 -1.35
C ASP A 49 -6.92 8.13 -0.86
N LYS A 50 -7.87 8.53 -1.71
CA LYS A 50 -9.00 9.37 -1.30
C LYS A 50 -9.86 8.74 -0.20
N LYS A 51 -10.06 7.42 -0.25
CA LYS A 51 -10.77 6.68 0.81
C LYS A 51 -9.95 6.63 2.10
N CYS A 52 -8.63 6.41 2.00
CA CYS A 52 -7.73 6.47 3.15
C CYS A 52 -7.66 7.86 3.79
N ASP A 53 -7.74 8.94 3.01
CA ASP A 53 -7.84 10.30 3.55
C ASP A 53 -9.13 10.49 4.33
N THR A 54 -10.27 10.07 3.77
CA THR A 54 -11.56 10.12 4.48
C THR A 54 -11.53 9.31 5.78
N ILE A 55 -10.92 8.13 5.76
CA ILE A 55 -10.75 7.30 6.96
C ILE A 55 -9.87 8.01 7.99
N THR A 56 -8.78 8.63 7.53
CA THR A 56 -7.86 9.38 8.37
C THR A 56 -8.54 10.56 9.05
N ASP A 57 -9.34 11.33 8.31
CA ASP A 57 -10.10 12.46 8.85
C ASP A 57 -11.07 12.00 9.94
N ARG A 58 -11.76 10.87 9.71
CA ARG A 58 -12.64 10.30 10.73
C ARG A 58 -11.89 9.78 11.95
N PHE A 59 -10.76 9.11 11.73
CA PHE A 59 -9.93 8.53 12.77
C PHE A 59 -9.27 9.59 13.67
N THR A 60 -9.04 10.78 13.13
CA THR A 60 -8.49 11.95 13.86
C THR A 60 -9.59 12.92 14.34
N GLY A 61 -10.81 12.77 13.84
CA GLY A 61 -12.00 13.54 14.21
C GLY A 61 -13.01 12.73 15.02
N ASP A 62 -14.13 12.37 14.41
CA ASP A 62 -15.30 11.79 15.11
C ASP A 62 -15.06 10.40 15.74
N LEU A 63 -14.06 9.67 15.26
CA LEU A 63 -13.68 8.34 15.73
C LEU A 63 -12.36 8.32 16.49
N ALA A 64 -11.77 9.48 16.78
CA ALA A 64 -10.63 9.56 17.68
C ALA A 64 -11.00 9.02 19.07
N TYR A 65 -10.16 8.19 19.67
CA TYR A 65 -10.41 7.73 21.04
C TYR A 65 -10.23 8.89 22.05
N GLY A 66 -10.55 8.66 23.33
CA GLY A 66 -10.24 9.60 24.40
C GLY A 66 -8.82 9.44 24.94
N LYS A 67 -8.41 10.25 25.93
CA LYS A 67 -7.11 10.12 26.63
C LYS A 67 -6.84 8.70 27.15
N THR A 68 -7.91 7.99 27.50
CA THR A 68 -7.88 6.60 27.93
C THR A 68 -8.84 5.80 27.06
N LEU A 69 -8.40 4.64 26.59
CA LEU A 69 -9.27 3.70 25.89
C LEU A 69 -10.18 3.00 26.91
N GLY A 70 -11.48 2.90 26.62
CA GLY A 70 -12.43 2.25 27.52
C GLY A 70 -13.78 1.96 26.88
N SER A 71 -14.78 1.65 27.71
CA SER A 71 -16.13 1.28 27.26
C SER A 71 -16.80 2.35 26.38
N ASP A 72 -16.50 3.63 26.60
CA ASP A 72 -17.02 4.74 25.79
C ASP A 72 -16.51 4.72 24.34
N ASP A 73 -15.40 4.04 24.07
CA ASP A 73 -14.82 3.91 22.74
C ASP A 73 -15.34 2.68 21.98
N LEU A 74 -16.16 1.82 22.60
CA LEU A 74 -16.65 0.58 21.98
C LEU A 74 -17.30 0.83 20.61
N THR A 75 -18.14 1.85 20.52
CA THR A 75 -18.78 2.24 19.26
C THR A 75 -17.77 2.77 18.24
N LYS A 76 -16.74 3.50 18.69
CA LYS A 76 -15.69 4.01 17.81
C LYS A 76 -14.87 2.87 17.24
N VAL A 77 -14.41 1.93 18.07
CA VAL A 77 -13.65 0.75 17.63
C VAL A 77 -14.44 -0.05 16.60
N ARG A 78 -15.73 -0.29 16.85
CA ARG A 78 -16.61 -0.97 15.88
C ARG A 78 -16.67 -0.22 14.55
N LYS A 79 -16.90 1.10 14.56
CA LYS A 79 -16.96 1.92 13.34
C LYS A 79 -15.62 1.94 12.60
N ARG A 80 -14.50 2.04 13.31
CA ARG A 80 -13.15 1.97 12.72
C ARG A 80 -12.95 0.61 12.04
N ASN A 81 -13.32 -0.51 12.68
CA ASN A 81 -13.28 -1.84 12.07
C ASN A 81 -14.10 -1.91 10.77
N THR A 82 -15.34 -1.42 10.79
CA THR A 82 -16.20 -1.40 9.61
C THR A 82 -15.56 -0.62 8.46
N LEU A 83 -15.05 0.58 8.72
CA LEU A 83 -14.40 1.41 7.69
C LEU A 83 -13.19 0.73 7.04
N ILE A 84 -12.37 0.01 7.82
CA ILE A 84 -11.22 -0.72 7.28
C ILE A 84 -11.66 -1.92 6.44
N ARG A 85 -12.70 -2.63 6.86
CA ARG A 85 -13.27 -3.73 6.09
C ARG A 85 -13.90 -3.25 4.79
N ASP A 86 -14.60 -2.12 4.84
CA ASP A 86 -15.23 -1.49 3.67
C ASP A 86 -14.16 -0.98 2.70
N LEU A 87 -13.10 -0.32 3.19
CA LEU A 87 -11.94 0.05 2.36
C LEU A 87 -11.39 -1.15 1.59
N ARG A 88 -11.16 -2.27 2.28
CA ARG A 88 -10.65 -3.49 1.66
C ARG A 88 -11.62 -4.03 0.60
N LYS A 89 -12.92 -3.99 0.86
CA LYS A 89 -13.94 -4.42 -0.10
C LYS A 89 -13.93 -3.52 -1.34
N ASP A 90 -13.97 -2.22 -1.13
CA ASP A 90 -14.02 -1.23 -2.19
C ASP A 90 -12.78 -1.30 -3.09
N VAL A 91 -11.58 -1.46 -2.52
CA VAL A 91 -10.35 -1.59 -3.33
C VAL A 91 -10.33 -2.88 -4.15
N LYS A 92 -10.92 -3.96 -3.66
CA LYS A 92 -11.02 -5.21 -4.44
C LYS A 92 -11.97 -5.10 -5.64
N GLU A 93 -12.93 -4.19 -5.57
CA GLU A 93 -13.87 -3.91 -6.66
C GLU A 93 -13.24 -2.99 -7.73
N LEU A 94 -12.12 -2.34 -7.44
CA LEU A 94 -11.38 -1.52 -8.41
C LEU A 94 -10.61 -2.38 -9.42
N PRO A 95 -10.36 -1.86 -10.64
CA PRO A 95 -9.51 -2.51 -11.63
C PRO A 95 -8.13 -2.85 -11.05
N GLN A 96 -7.77 -4.13 -11.06
CA GLN A 96 -6.53 -4.61 -10.45
C GLN A 96 -5.31 -4.30 -11.33
N PRO A 97 -4.10 -4.16 -10.74
CA PRO A 97 -2.88 -3.95 -11.52
C PRO A 97 -2.59 -5.06 -12.52
N ASP A 98 -2.17 -4.68 -13.73
CA ASP A 98 -1.82 -5.61 -14.81
C ASP A 98 -0.54 -6.39 -14.48
N SER A 99 0.43 -5.73 -13.84
CA SER A 99 1.67 -6.36 -13.44
C SER A 99 1.47 -7.29 -12.24
N ALA A 100 2.08 -8.48 -12.30
CA ALA A 100 2.01 -9.46 -11.21
C ALA A 100 2.65 -8.91 -9.91
N ALA A 101 3.70 -8.10 -10.04
CA ALA A 101 4.39 -7.49 -8.91
C ALA A 101 3.53 -6.44 -8.19
N ASP A 102 2.90 -5.53 -8.93
CA ASP A 102 2.01 -4.52 -8.35
C ASP A 102 0.77 -5.19 -7.73
N ARG A 103 0.23 -6.22 -8.39
CA ARG A 103 -0.90 -7.00 -7.85
C ARG A 103 -0.53 -7.74 -6.57
N ALA A 104 0.67 -8.31 -6.49
CA ALA A 104 1.17 -8.95 -5.27
C ALA A 104 1.34 -7.94 -4.13
N ALA A 105 1.89 -6.74 -4.42
CA ALA A 105 2.02 -5.67 -3.44
C ALA A 105 0.65 -5.18 -2.92
N LEU A 106 -0.31 -4.98 -3.82
CA LEU A 106 -1.69 -4.61 -3.48
C LEU A 106 -2.35 -5.70 -2.60
N ASN A 107 -2.23 -6.97 -2.98
CA ASN A 107 -2.77 -8.08 -2.20
C ASN A 107 -2.12 -8.21 -0.81
N ALA A 108 -0.81 -7.96 -0.71
CA ALA A 108 -0.11 -7.95 0.57
C ALA A 108 -0.67 -6.84 1.47
N TRP A 109 -0.89 -5.64 0.94
CA TRP A 109 -1.53 -4.56 1.68
C TRP A 109 -2.97 -4.90 2.09
N LEU A 110 -3.80 -5.45 1.19
CA LEU A 110 -5.16 -5.90 1.52
C LEU A 110 -5.18 -6.99 2.60
N GLY A 111 -4.13 -7.82 2.67
CA GLY A 111 -3.91 -8.78 3.75
C GLY A 111 -3.60 -8.11 5.09
N LYS A 112 -2.77 -7.06 5.08
CA LYS A 112 -2.49 -6.26 6.29
C LYS A 112 -3.70 -5.46 6.78
N LEU A 113 -4.53 -4.93 5.89
CA LEU A 113 -5.82 -4.33 6.27
C LEU A 113 -6.77 -5.34 6.93
N ASP A 114 -6.78 -6.59 6.46
CA ASP A 114 -7.58 -7.66 7.06
C ASP A 114 -7.10 -8.01 8.47
N ALA A 115 -5.78 -8.09 8.66
CA ALA A 115 -5.17 -8.27 9.98
C ALA A 115 -5.51 -7.10 10.92
N TYR A 116 -5.34 -5.86 10.46
CA TYR A 116 -5.69 -4.68 11.24
C TYR A 116 -7.17 -4.64 11.64
N ALA A 117 -8.07 -5.00 10.71
CA ALA A 117 -9.48 -5.16 11.03
C ALA A 117 -9.71 -6.24 12.10
N LYS A 118 -9.04 -7.39 12.03
CA LYS A 118 -9.15 -8.43 13.07
C LYS A 118 -8.72 -7.92 14.44
N GLU A 119 -7.62 -7.18 14.52
CA GLU A 119 -7.17 -6.63 15.80
C GLU A 119 -8.12 -5.57 16.35
N LEU A 120 -8.69 -4.72 15.49
CA LEU A 120 -9.76 -3.80 15.91
C LEU A 120 -10.98 -4.57 16.46
N TYR A 121 -11.33 -5.71 15.88
CA TYR A 121 -12.42 -6.55 16.38
C TYR A 121 -12.06 -7.22 17.72
N THR A 122 -10.82 -7.69 17.87
CA THR A 122 -10.31 -8.20 19.15
C THR A 122 -10.39 -7.14 20.23
N MET A 123 -9.94 -5.91 19.93
CA MET A 123 -10.01 -4.79 20.86
C MET A 123 -11.44 -4.43 21.24
N HIS A 124 -12.38 -4.44 20.28
CA HIS A 124 -13.80 -4.28 20.56
C HIS A 124 -14.29 -5.35 21.56
N SER A 125 -13.93 -6.62 21.34
CA SER A 125 -14.29 -7.73 22.24
C SER A 125 -13.70 -7.54 23.64
N VAL A 126 -12.44 -7.11 23.76
CA VAL A 126 -11.79 -6.83 25.04
C VAL A 126 -12.50 -5.70 25.78
N ILE A 127 -12.82 -4.58 25.10
CA ILE A 127 -13.55 -3.46 25.69
C ILE A 127 -14.96 -3.89 26.14
N GLN A 128 -15.66 -4.67 25.31
CA GLN A 128 -17.01 -5.14 25.62
C GLN A 128 -17.06 -6.02 26.88
N ASN A 129 -15.98 -6.77 27.14
CA ASN A 129 -15.88 -7.68 28.28
C ASN A 129 -14.95 -7.14 29.38
N LEU A 130 -14.64 -5.84 29.34
CA LEU A 130 -13.70 -5.21 30.25
C LEU A 130 -14.23 -5.28 31.69
N LYS A 131 -13.38 -5.74 32.61
CA LYS A 131 -13.63 -5.77 34.04
C LYS A 131 -12.57 -4.91 34.75
N PRO A 132 -12.86 -4.37 35.94
CA PRO A 132 -11.83 -3.71 36.76
C PRO A 132 -10.62 -4.63 36.95
N GLY A 133 -9.40 -4.10 36.79
CA GLY A 133 -8.15 -4.87 36.90
C GLY A 133 -7.63 -5.47 35.59
N MET A 134 -8.32 -5.26 34.46
CA MET A 134 -7.92 -5.74 33.13
C MET A 134 -7.30 -4.65 32.25
N GLU A 135 -6.87 -3.54 32.83
CA GLU A 135 -6.34 -2.37 32.12
C GLU A 135 -5.08 -2.73 31.32
N LEU A 136 -4.23 -3.61 31.86
CA LEU A 136 -3.04 -4.12 31.17
C LEU A 136 -3.40 -4.88 29.89
N LEU A 137 -4.45 -5.72 29.91
CA LEU A 137 -4.88 -6.44 28.71
C LEU A 137 -5.35 -5.47 27.64
N LEU A 138 -6.09 -4.43 28.03
CA LEU A 138 -6.56 -3.41 27.10
C LEU A 138 -5.38 -2.64 26.48
N ALA A 139 -4.39 -2.23 27.28
CA ALA A 139 -3.19 -1.55 26.82
C ALA A 139 -2.37 -2.42 25.84
N VAL A 140 -2.14 -3.69 26.18
CA VAL A 140 -1.46 -4.65 25.29
C VAL A 140 -2.22 -4.83 23.98
N THR A 141 -3.54 -5.00 24.05
CA THR A 141 -4.38 -5.15 22.85
C THR A 141 -4.32 -3.91 21.97
N ALA A 142 -4.34 -2.73 22.56
CA ALA A 142 -4.27 -1.48 21.83
C ALA A 142 -2.89 -1.29 21.15
N ASN A 143 -1.80 -1.75 21.76
CA ASN A 143 -0.48 -1.78 21.13
C ASN A 143 -0.42 -2.75 19.94
N ILE A 144 -1.04 -3.92 20.03
CA ILE A 144 -1.15 -4.85 18.90
C ILE A 144 -1.92 -4.21 17.73
N VAL A 145 -3.01 -3.49 18.02
CA VAL A 145 -3.78 -2.74 17.01
C VAL A 145 -2.91 -1.67 16.34
N LYS A 146 -2.08 -0.96 17.11
CA LYS A 146 -1.14 0.04 16.61
C LYS A 146 -0.10 -0.59 15.67
N ASP A 147 0.59 -1.63 16.12
CA ASP A 147 1.60 -2.35 15.32
C ASP A 147 1.00 -2.85 14.00
N SER A 148 -0.22 -3.40 14.06
CA SER A 148 -0.93 -3.85 12.87
C SER A 148 -1.28 -2.71 11.89
N ALA A 149 -1.62 -1.52 12.39
CA ALA A 149 -1.82 -0.34 11.56
C ALA A 149 -0.52 0.09 10.89
N GLU A 150 0.59 0.13 11.63
CA GLU A 150 1.92 0.46 11.09
C GLU A 150 2.35 -0.50 9.98
N GLU A 151 2.14 -1.81 10.17
CA GLU A 151 2.39 -2.82 9.15
C GLU A 151 1.54 -2.60 7.89
N ALA A 152 0.26 -2.22 8.05
CA ALA A 152 -0.61 -1.89 6.94
C ALA A 152 -0.11 -0.65 6.18
N GLY A 153 0.35 0.39 6.87
CA GLY A 153 0.92 1.58 6.23
C GLY A 153 2.22 1.28 5.48
N ALA A 154 3.09 0.46 6.08
CA ALA A 154 4.33 0.02 5.42
C ALA A 154 4.04 -0.79 4.15
N ALA A 155 3.03 -1.67 4.17
CA ALA A 155 2.59 -2.40 3.00
C ALA A 155 1.93 -1.49 1.94
N ALA A 156 1.14 -0.50 2.35
CA ALA A 156 0.53 0.48 1.45
C ALA A 156 1.59 1.25 0.67
N LYS A 157 2.65 1.69 1.35
CA LYS A 157 3.80 2.38 0.74
C LYS A 157 4.46 1.53 -0.34
N LYS A 158 4.63 0.22 -0.09
CA LYS A 158 5.18 -0.73 -1.08
C LYS A 158 4.26 -0.92 -2.28
N ALA A 159 2.94 -0.79 -2.08
CA ALA A 159 1.94 -0.82 -3.15
C ALA A 159 1.76 0.54 -3.87
N GLY A 160 2.55 1.56 -3.52
CA GLY A 160 2.48 2.89 -4.16
C GLY A 160 1.34 3.78 -3.67
N LEU A 161 0.61 3.37 -2.62
CA LEU A 161 -0.51 4.11 -2.05
C LEU A 161 0.01 5.10 -1.00
N ARG A 162 -0.15 6.40 -1.25
CA ARG A 162 0.50 7.46 -0.46
C ARG A 162 -0.31 7.77 0.78
N SER A 163 -1.56 8.20 0.62
CA SER A 163 -2.45 8.52 1.74
C SER A 163 -2.68 7.30 2.62
N CYS A 164 -2.84 6.11 2.03
CA CYS A 164 -2.96 4.86 2.79
C CYS A 164 -1.70 4.46 3.57
N ALA A 165 -0.52 5.00 3.21
CA ALA A 165 0.72 4.78 3.97
C ALA A 165 0.82 5.67 5.22
N HIS A 166 0.01 6.74 5.33
CA HIS A 166 0.04 7.69 6.44
C HIS A 166 -0.78 7.21 7.66
N VAL A 167 -0.55 5.97 8.07
CA VAL A 167 -1.23 5.30 9.19
C VAL A 167 -0.85 5.83 10.57
N LYS A 168 0.22 6.64 10.70
CA LYS A 168 0.54 7.34 11.96
C LYS A 168 -0.61 8.22 12.45
N ARG A 169 -1.44 8.71 11.52
CA ARG A 169 -2.65 9.47 11.86
C ARG A 169 -3.81 8.58 12.31
N TRP A 170 -3.68 7.27 12.14
CA TRP A 170 -4.61 6.29 12.68
C TRP A 170 -4.24 5.93 14.13
N GLU A 171 -3.04 6.28 14.59
CA GLU A 171 -2.43 5.88 15.87
C GLU A 171 -2.88 6.64 17.12
N TYR A 172 -3.84 7.57 17.05
CA TYR A 172 -4.33 8.17 18.29
C TYR A 172 -5.13 7.13 19.12
N LEU A 173 -4.40 6.44 20.01
CA LEU A 173 -4.56 6.35 21.47
C LEU A 173 -4.47 4.91 22.02
N VAL A 174 -3.24 4.43 22.14
CA VAL A 174 -2.83 3.79 23.39
C VAL A 174 -2.13 4.89 24.17
N PRO A 175 -2.54 5.24 25.40
CA PRO A 175 -1.72 6.14 26.21
C PRO A 175 -0.34 5.50 26.40
N ASP A 176 0.73 6.31 26.29
CA ASP A 176 2.11 5.93 26.61
C ASP A 176 2.22 5.34 28.03
#